data_AF-I0HI41-F1
#
_entry.id   AF-I0HI41-F1
#
_cell.length_a   1.000
_cell.length_b   1.000
_cell.length_c   1.000
_cell.angle_alpha   90.00
_cell.angle_beta   90.00
_cell.angle_gamma   90.00
#
_symmetry.space_group_name_H-M   'P 1'
#
loop_
_entity.id
_entity.type
_entity.pdbx_description
1 polymer ?
#
loop_
_entity_poly.entity_id
_entity_poly.type
_entity_poly.pdbx_seq_one_letter_code
_entity_poly.pdbx_strand_id
1 'polypeptide(L)'
;MDTGIDDSVRRLYEEPPDGFVATRSAAIEEARKAGDRDAAKRLAALKKPTVAAWVVNLLAIKRPDLIEELVELSSALRSAQRDLQGDQLRELSTQRRQFVSAMVAAARKLAVAAGVPAARLPLGEVEATLTAALAEPEIAEQVRTGRLIRAATYAGFGEVPRPRLRLVTDTAEADISDLSPEERARGVEAGSAGGEAEGWADGSAAAESDWSGSGPDGPGGASAGVAGAGGAEGARERAAAQRRQREAEQRRRELERKRRELEREMATALAAERRADAQLERAETAERDAGHLVEDLDAELAELERRRTEAVADVARRKLARRTAERESAAARRRVGDVQAALDDLAPS
;
A
#
# COMPACT_ATOMS: atom_id res chain seq x y z
N MET A 1 30.17 -13.69 -26.42
CA MET A 1 29.95 -15.08 -25.96
C MET A 1 29.31 -15.15 -24.56
N ASP A 2 28.72 -14.07 -24.02
CA ASP A 2 28.19 -14.05 -22.65
C ASP A 2 26.68 -14.37 -22.55
N THR A 3 25.95 -14.33 -23.66
CA THR A 3 24.50 -14.55 -23.69
C THR A 3 24.10 -15.97 -23.27
N GLY A 4 24.91 -16.98 -23.59
CA GLY A 4 24.61 -18.37 -23.26
C GLY A 4 24.65 -18.67 -21.76
N ILE A 5 25.56 -18.04 -21.02
CA ILE A 5 25.58 -18.19 -19.55
C ILE A 5 24.45 -17.40 -18.90
N ASP A 6 24.13 -16.20 -19.39
CA ASP A 6 23.03 -15.40 -18.85
C ASP A 6 21.67 -16.08 -19.00
N ASP A 7 21.43 -16.75 -20.13
CA ASP A 7 20.22 -17.56 -20.34
C ASP A 7 20.20 -18.78 -19.40
N SER A 8 21.35 -19.41 -19.17
CA SER A 8 21.47 -20.53 -18.22
C SER A 8 21.19 -20.08 -16.79
N VAL A 9 21.74 -18.94 -16.38
CA VAL A 9 21.50 -18.34 -15.06
C VAL A 9 20.03 -17.98 -14.90
N ARG A 10 19.41 -17.40 -15.93
CA ARG A 10 17.97 -17.08 -15.93
C ARG A 10 17.12 -18.32 -15.69
N ARG A 11 17.35 -19.40 -16.45
CA ARG A 11 16.64 -20.68 -16.26
C ARG A 11 16.81 -21.26 -14.85
N LEU A 12 18.02 -21.15 -14.28
CA LEU A 12 18.27 -21.57 -12.90
C LEU A 12 17.39 -20.83 -11.88
N TYR A 13 17.19 -19.53 -12.05
CA TYR A 13 16.39 -18.71 -11.14
C TYR A 13 14.88 -18.72 -11.46
N GLU A 14 14.46 -19.28 -12.60
CA GLU A 14 13.04 -19.59 -12.88
C GLU A 14 12.58 -20.86 -12.14
N GLU A 15 13.46 -21.84 -11.98
CA GLU A 15 13.15 -23.11 -11.32
C GLU A 15 12.89 -22.93 -9.81
N PRO A 16 11.89 -23.63 -9.23
CA PRO A 16 11.69 -23.64 -7.78
C PRO A 16 12.97 -23.96 -7.00
N PRO A 17 13.15 -23.41 -5.79
CA PRO A 17 14.39 -23.56 -5.03
C PRO A 17 14.79 -25.02 -4.75
N ASP A 18 13.83 -25.94 -4.71
CA ASP A 18 14.07 -27.37 -4.49
C ASP A 18 14.74 -28.04 -5.71
N GLY A 19 14.43 -27.59 -6.93
CA GLY A 19 15.07 -28.03 -8.16
C GLY A 19 16.41 -27.34 -8.45
N PHE A 20 16.67 -26.17 -7.84
CA PHE A 20 17.81 -25.31 -8.15
C PHE A 20 19.17 -26.03 -8.15
N VAL A 21 19.44 -26.87 -7.14
CA VAL A 21 20.75 -27.54 -7.01
C VAL A 21 20.96 -28.57 -8.11
N ALA A 22 19.90 -29.31 -8.47
CA ALA A 22 19.95 -30.29 -9.55
C ALA A 22 20.17 -29.61 -10.90
N THR A 23 19.38 -28.56 -11.19
CA THR A 23 19.49 -27.77 -12.43
C THR A 23 20.85 -27.09 -12.55
N ARG A 24 21.38 -26.52 -11.46
CA ARG A 24 22.73 -25.93 -11.43
C ARG A 24 23.81 -26.97 -11.71
N SER A 25 23.69 -28.17 -11.14
CA SER A 25 24.65 -29.25 -11.37
C SER A 25 24.64 -29.72 -12.83
N ALA A 26 23.46 -29.87 -13.43
CA ALA A 26 23.31 -30.20 -14.85
C ALA A 26 23.93 -29.13 -15.76
N ALA A 27 23.67 -27.85 -15.49
CA ALA A 27 24.23 -26.74 -16.25
C ALA A 27 25.77 -26.65 -16.15
N ILE A 28 26.34 -26.97 -14.97
CA ILE A 28 27.80 -27.04 -14.78
C ILE A 28 28.41 -28.16 -15.64
N GLU A 29 27.78 -29.34 -15.66
CA GLU A 29 28.24 -30.47 -16.47
C GLU A 29 28.14 -30.18 -17.97
N GLU A 30 27.08 -29.50 -18.40
CA GLU A 30 26.93 -29.04 -19.79
C GLU A 30 28.02 -28.04 -20.20
N ALA A 31 28.30 -27.04 -19.35
CA ALA A 31 29.38 -26.08 -19.58
C ALA A 31 30.76 -26.76 -19.64
N ARG A 32 31.00 -27.77 -18.79
CA ARG A 32 32.24 -28.58 -18.83
C ARG A 32 32.37 -29.38 -20.12
N LYS A 33 31.29 -30.01 -20.59
CA LYS A 33 31.25 -30.73 -21.88
C LYS A 33 31.48 -29.81 -23.07
N ALA A 34 31.00 -28.57 -23.01
CA ALA A 34 31.24 -27.53 -24.01
C ALA A 34 32.67 -26.93 -23.94
N GLY A 35 33.50 -27.32 -22.97
CA GLY A 35 34.86 -26.81 -22.79
C GLY A 35 34.94 -25.45 -22.09
N ASP A 36 33.81 -24.87 -21.66
CA ASP A 36 33.76 -23.57 -20.99
C ASP A 36 33.93 -23.71 -19.47
N ARG A 37 35.20 -23.80 -19.05
CA ARG A 37 35.56 -23.93 -17.63
C ARG A 37 35.20 -22.69 -16.81
N ASP A 38 35.18 -21.50 -17.42
CA ASP A 38 34.88 -20.27 -16.71
C ASP A 38 33.37 -20.12 -16.49
N ALA A 39 32.53 -20.50 -17.45
CA ALA A 39 31.09 -20.59 -17.23
C ALA A 39 30.74 -21.62 -16.15
N ALA A 40 31.38 -22.79 -16.15
CA ALA A 40 31.19 -23.79 -15.11
C ALA A 40 31.53 -23.25 -13.70
N LYS A 41 32.62 -22.48 -13.56
CA LYS A 41 32.98 -21.82 -12.29
C LYS A 41 31.95 -20.78 -11.87
N ARG A 42 31.50 -19.93 -12.81
CA ARG A 42 30.48 -18.90 -12.54
C ARG A 42 29.14 -19.53 -12.10
N LEU A 43 28.71 -20.59 -12.77
CA LEU A 43 27.50 -21.36 -12.40
C LEU A 43 27.65 -22.01 -11.01
N ALA A 44 28.82 -22.56 -10.68
CA ALA A 44 29.10 -23.14 -9.37
C ALA A 44 29.05 -22.11 -8.22
N ALA A 45 29.40 -20.85 -8.50
CA ALA A 45 29.36 -19.76 -7.52
C ALA A 45 27.94 -19.25 -7.21
N LEU A 46 26.94 -19.54 -8.07
CA LEU A 46 25.56 -19.11 -7.84
C LEU A 46 24.96 -19.75 -6.60
N LYS A 47 24.29 -18.94 -5.77
CA LYS A 47 23.67 -19.40 -4.53
C LYS A 47 22.19 -19.70 -4.74
N LYS A 48 21.71 -20.73 -4.03
CA LYS A 48 20.28 -21.09 -3.97
C LYS A 48 19.51 -19.92 -3.34
N PRO A 49 18.47 -19.39 -4.02
CA PRO A 49 17.63 -18.36 -3.45
C PRO A 49 16.70 -18.93 -2.37
N THR A 50 16.29 -18.10 -1.41
CA THR A 50 15.13 -18.38 -0.54
C THR A 50 13.84 -18.44 -1.37
N VAL A 51 12.77 -19.05 -0.82
CA VAL A 51 11.48 -19.13 -1.53
C VAL A 51 10.93 -17.74 -1.84
N ALA A 52 10.98 -16.80 -0.90
CA ALA A 52 10.55 -15.42 -1.13
C ALA A 52 11.35 -14.73 -2.23
N ALA A 53 12.68 -14.84 -2.20
CA ALA A 53 13.56 -14.27 -3.22
C ALA A 53 13.31 -14.89 -4.61
N TRP A 54 13.07 -16.21 -4.68
CA TRP A 54 12.71 -16.88 -5.93
C TRP A 54 11.40 -16.36 -6.52
N VAL A 55 10.35 -16.15 -5.70
CA VAL A 55 9.08 -15.59 -6.17
C VAL A 55 9.28 -14.20 -6.77
N VAL A 56 10.10 -13.35 -6.15
CA VAL A 56 10.44 -12.02 -6.67
C VAL A 56 11.28 -12.11 -7.95
N ASN A 57 12.26 -13.01 -8.01
CA ASN A 57 13.05 -13.25 -9.22
C ASN A 57 12.17 -13.71 -10.38
N LEU A 58 11.21 -14.60 -10.12
CA LEU A 58 10.27 -15.09 -11.12
C LEU A 58 9.40 -13.94 -11.67
N LEU A 59 8.97 -13.02 -10.81
CA LEU A 59 8.27 -11.81 -11.24
C LEU A 59 9.17 -10.96 -12.14
N ALA A 60 10.42 -10.68 -11.73
CA ALA A 60 11.35 -9.87 -12.52
C ALA A 60 11.70 -10.50 -13.88
N ILE A 61 11.80 -11.83 -13.95
CA ILE A 61 12.14 -12.55 -15.17
C ILE A 61 10.93 -12.65 -16.12
N LYS A 62 9.72 -12.91 -15.60
CA LYS A 62 8.52 -13.15 -16.42
C LYS A 62 7.70 -11.89 -16.69
N ARG A 63 7.82 -10.87 -15.84
CA ARG A 63 7.10 -9.60 -15.90
C ARG A 63 8.07 -8.43 -15.62
N PRO A 64 9.09 -8.22 -16.48
CA PRO A 64 10.01 -7.10 -16.33
C PRO A 64 9.31 -5.75 -16.41
N ASP A 65 8.19 -5.68 -17.14
CA ASP A 65 7.30 -4.51 -17.23
C ASP A 65 6.84 -4.00 -15.86
N LEU A 66 6.41 -4.92 -14.97
CA LEU A 66 5.99 -4.55 -13.61
C LEU A 66 7.15 -4.05 -12.73
N ILE A 67 8.39 -4.45 -13.03
CA ILE A 67 9.57 -3.94 -12.32
C ILE A 67 9.94 -2.54 -12.83
N GLU A 68 9.77 -2.27 -14.12
CA GLU A 68 9.95 -0.93 -14.69
C GLU A 68 8.93 0.06 -14.11
N GLU A 69 7.64 -0.32 -14.08
CA GLU A 69 6.58 0.46 -13.43
C GLU A 69 6.87 0.71 -11.94
N LEU A 70 7.44 -0.27 -11.22
CA LEU A 70 7.89 -0.10 -9.83
C LEU A 70 8.93 1.01 -9.71
N VAL A 71 9.91 1.03 -10.61
CA VAL A 71 10.99 2.03 -10.60
C VAL A 71 10.43 3.42 -10.90
N GLU A 72 9.52 3.54 -11.86
CA GLU A 72 8.84 4.80 -12.19
C GLU A 72 8.05 5.35 -10.99
N LEU A 73 7.22 4.52 -10.36
CA LEU A 73 6.46 4.89 -9.17
C LEU A 73 7.38 5.30 -8.01
N SER A 74 8.51 4.61 -7.83
CA SER A 74 9.51 4.97 -6.82
C SER A 74 10.10 6.37 -7.07
N SER A 75 10.31 6.74 -8.33
CA SER A 75 10.84 8.04 -8.73
C SER A 75 9.82 9.15 -8.45
N ALA A 76 8.56 8.94 -8.84
CA ALA A 76 7.46 9.88 -8.59
C ALA A 76 7.24 10.12 -7.10
N LEU A 77 7.24 9.06 -6.28
CA LEU A 77 7.13 9.15 -4.81
C LEU A 77 8.26 10.01 -4.22
N ARG A 78 9.50 9.81 -4.64
CA ARG A 78 10.65 10.60 -4.14
C ARG A 78 10.58 12.06 -4.59
N SER A 79 10.05 12.35 -5.79
CA SER A 79 9.85 13.74 -6.23
C SER A 79 8.80 14.44 -5.36
N ALA A 80 7.63 13.85 -5.21
CA ALA A 80 6.56 14.41 -4.37
C ALA A 80 7.00 14.62 -2.90
N GLN A 81 7.87 13.75 -2.38
CA GLN A 81 8.47 13.91 -1.05
C GLN A 81 9.43 15.11 -0.96
N ARG A 82 10.29 15.30 -1.97
CA ARG A 82 11.21 16.45 -2.03
C ARG A 82 10.45 17.78 -2.17
N ASP A 83 9.37 17.75 -2.93
CA ASP A 83 8.57 18.94 -3.26
C ASP A 83 7.50 19.25 -2.18
N LEU A 84 7.47 18.46 -1.09
CA LEU A 84 6.56 18.61 0.08
C LEU A 84 5.07 18.64 -0.27
N GLN A 85 4.65 17.92 -1.30
CA GLN A 85 3.27 17.92 -1.80
C GLN A 85 2.38 16.95 -1.02
N GLY A 86 1.86 17.40 0.13
CA GLY A 86 1.12 16.57 1.09
C GLY A 86 -0.10 15.81 0.55
N ASP A 87 -0.90 16.43 -0.33
CA ASP A 87 -2.08 15.76 -0.90
C ASP A 87 -1.69 14.74 -1.98
N GLN A 88 -0.70 15.06 -2.83
CA GLN A 88 -0.13 14.12 -3.80
C GLN A 88 0.55 12.93 -3.10
N LEU A 89 1.17 13.14 -1.93
CA LEU A 89 1.73 12.05 -1.12
C LEU A 89 0.66 11.07 -0.63
N ARG A 90 -0.56 11.53 -0.30
CA ARG A 90 -1.66 10.65 0.13
C ARG A 90 -2.17 9.80 -1.03
N GLU A 91 -2.31 10.41 -2.20
CA GLU A 91 -2.72 9.73 -3.42
C GLU A 91 -1.68 8.68 -3.83
N LEU A 92 -0.41 9.08 -3.97
CA LEU A 92 0.70 8.18 -4.30
C LEU A 92 0.88 7.08 -3.26
N SER A 93 0.61 7.33 -1.98
CA SER A 93 0.62 6.29 -0.94
C SER A 93 -0.49 5.25 -1.15
N THR A 94 -1.63 5.65 -1.69
CA THR A 94 -2.74 4.73 -2.01
C THR A 94 -2.42 3.92 -3.25
N GLN A 95 -1.91 4.58 -4.30
CA GLN A 95 -1.40 3.92 -5.51
C GLN A 95 -0.28 2.92 -5.16
N ARG A 96 0.64 3.27 -4.26
CA ARG A 96 1.70 2.37 -3.74
C ARG A 96 1.13 1.06 -3.21
N ARG A 97 0.15 1.12 -2.30
CA ARG A 97 -0.45 -0.08 -1.70
C ARG A 97 -1.17 -0.94 -2.75
N GLN A 98 -1.91 -0.32 -3.66
CA GLN A 98 -2.62 -1.03 -4.73
C GLN A 98 -1.65 -1.72 -5.68
N PHE A 99 -0.58 -1.02 -6.08
CA PHE A 99 0.43 -1.52 -7.00
C PHE A 99 1.21 -2.70 -6.39
N VAL A 100 1.70 -2.57 -5.15
CA VAL A 100 2.37 -3.68 -4.45
C VAL A 100 1.44 -4.89 -4.33
N SER A 101 0.17 -4.69 -3.95
CA SER A 101 -0.81 -5.79 -3.87
C SER A 101 -1.00 -6.48 -5.23
N ALA A 102 -1.02 -5.73 -6.34
CA ALA A 102 -1.13 -6.28 -7.68
C ALA A 102 0.10 -7.09 -8.07
N MET A 103 1.30 -6.60 -7.76
CA MET A 103 2.56 -7.33 -7.99
C MET A 103 2.64 -8.62 -7.18
N VAL A 104 2.27 -8.59 -5.89
CA VAL A 104 2.20 -9.80 -5.05
C VAL A 104 1.21 -10.81 -5.62
N ALA A 105 0.05 -10.37 -6.10
CA ALA A 105 -0.92 -11.24 -6.76
C ALA A 105 -0.38 -11.84 -8.06
N ALA A 106 0.35 -11.07 -8.88
CA ALA A 106 1.01 -11.56 -10.08
C ALA A 106 2.11 -12.58 -9.75
N ALA A 107 2.96 -12.28 -8.77
CA ALA A 107 4.03 -13.16 -8.33
C ALA A 107 3.49 -14.49 -7.77
N ARG A 108 2.39 -14.43 -6.99
CA ARG A 108 1.66 -15.62 -6.53
C ARG A 108 1.18 -16.48 -7.70
N LYS A 109 0.55 -15.87 -8.72
CA LYS A 109 0.07 -16.60 -9.91
C LYS A 109 1.21 -17.31 -10.64
N LEU A 110 2.33 -16.62 -10.83
CA LEU A 110 3.53 -17.18 -11.47
C LEU A 110 4.11 -18.36 -10.66
N ALA A 111 4.23 -18.20 -9.34
CA ALA A 111 4.78 -19.24 -8.47
C ALA A 111 3.89 -20.50 -8.42
N VAL A 112 2.57 -20.32 -8.44
CA VAL A 112 1.61 -21.43 -8.53
C VAL A 112 1.70 -22.13 -9.89
N ALA A 113 1.80 -21.37 -10.98
CA ALA A 113 2.00 -21.93 -12.31
C ALA A 113 3.32 -22.70 -12.44
N ALA A 114 4.35 -22.32 -11.68
CA ALA A 114 5.62 -23.02 -11.56
C ALA A 114 5.59 -24.23 -10.60
N GLY A 115 4.41 -24.61 -10.08
CA GLY A 115 4.20 -25.85 -9.31
C GLY A 115 4.32 -25.72 -7.80
N VAL A 116 4.55 -24.52 -7.23
CA VAL A 116 4.58 -24.32 -5.78
C VAL A 116 3.18 -23.98 -5.25
N PRO A 117 2.60 -24.75 -4.31
CA PRO A 117 1.27 -24.48 -3.78
C PRO A 117 1.18 -23.11 -3.10
N ALA A 118 0.08 -22.40 -3.34
CA ALA A 118 -0.13 -21.05 -2.80
C ALA A 118 0.01 -20.96 -1.27
N ALA A 119 -0.37 -22.00 -0.53
CA ALA A 119 -0.30 -22.05 0.93
C ALA A 119 1.13 -22.09 1.49
N ARG A 120 2.12 -22.43 0.66
CA ARG A 120 3.54 -22.50 1.05
C ARG A 120 4.34 -21.26 0.63
N LEU A 121 3.68 -20.28 0.01
CA LEU A 121 4.36 -19.08 -0.47
C LEU A 121 4.48 -18.04 0.66
N PRO A 122 5.69 -17.55 0.96
CA PRO A 122 5.91 -16.50 1.96
C PRO A 122 5.53 -15.12 1.40
N LEU A 123 4.25 -14.90 1.09
CA LEU A 123 3.78 -13.69 0.39
C LEU A 123 4.05 -12.40 1.17
N GLY A 124 4.10 -12.45 2.51
CA GLY A 124 4.46 -11.29 3.33
C GLY A 124 5.93 -10.86 3.15
N GLU A 125 6.85 -11.81 2.98
CA GLU A 125 8.27 -11.48 2.69
C GLU A 125 8.45 -10.95 1.27
N VAL A 126 7.64 -11.46 0.32
CA VAL A 126 7.58 -10.96 -1.05
C VAL A 126 7.09 -9.51 -1.06
N GLU A 127 5.98 -9.24 -0.37
CA GLU A 127 5.43 -7.89 -0.18
C GLU A 127 6.48 -6.95 0.45
N ALA A 128 7.12 -7.37 1.54
CA ALA A 128 8.15 -6.58 2.22
C ALA A 128 9.33 -6.25 1.30
N THR A 129 9.75 -7.19 0.45
CA THR A 129 10.83 -6.97 -0.52
C THR A 129 10.43 -5.96 -1.60
N LEU A 130 9.20 -6.04 -2.13
CA LEU A 130 8.69 -5.10 -3.13
C LEU A 130 8.49 -3.70 -2.54
N THR A 131 8.00 -3.60 -1.31
CA THR A 131 7.91 -2.34 -0.57
C THR A 131 9.30 -1.75 -0.33
N ALA A 132 10.30 -2.58 0.01
CA ALA A 132 11.68 -2.14 0.17
C ALA A 132 12.27 -1.62 -1.15
N ALA A 133 11.98 -2.29 -2.27
CA ALA A 133 12.39 -1.84 -3.61
C ALA A 133 11.77 -0.49 -4.00
N LEU A 134 10.53 -0.22 -3.60
CA LEU A 134 9.90 1.10 -3.81
C LEU A 134 10.57 2.20 -2.98
N ALA A 135 11.05 1.87 -1.78
CA ALA A 135 11.72 2.82 -0.91
C ALA A 135 13.18 3.09 -1.34
N GLU A 136 13.93 2.04 -1.68
CA GLU A 136 15.36 2.10 -1.93
C GLU A 136 15.71 1.73 -3.40
N PRO A 137 16.30 2.66 -4.18
CA PRO A 137 16.72 2.38 -5.56
C PRO A 137 17.69 1.21 -5.68
N GLU A 138 18.58 1.03 -4.71
CA GLU A 138 19.56 -0.06 -4.72
C GLU A 138 18.88 -1.44 -4.64
N ILE A 139 17.80 -1.56 -3.86
CA ILE A 139 17.00 -2.78 -3.77
C ILE A 139 16.21 -3.00 -5.07
N ALA A 140 15.65 -1.94 -5.66
CA ALA A 140 14.97 -2.05 -6.96
C ALA A 140 15.89 -2.57 -8.06
N GLU A 141 17.14 -2.08 -8.12
CA GLU A 141 18.12 -2.58 -9.09
C GLU A 141 18.52 -4.03 -8.82
N GLN A 142 18.63 -4.44 -7.55
CA GLN A 142 18.85 -5.86 -7.22
C GLN A 142 17.67 -6.74 -7.65
N VAL A 143 16.42 -6.30 -7.44
CA VAL A 143 15.21 -6.99 -7.91
C VAL A 143 15.22 -7.11 -9.43
N ARG A 144 15.55 -6.02 -10.14
CA ARG A 144 15.64 -5.95 -11.61
C ARG A 144 16.57 -7.01 -12.19
N THR A 145 17.65 -7.37 -11.49
CA THR A 145 18.56 -8.43 -11.96
C THR A 145 17.91 -9.81 -12.02
N GLY A 146 16.82 -10.05 -11.28
CA GLY A 146 16.18 -11.37 -11.16
C GLY A 146 17.07 -12.42 -10.47
N ARG A 147 18.07 -12.00 -9.68
CA ARG A 147 19.08 -12.87 -9.06
C ARG A 147 19.16 -12.70 -7.53
N LEU A 148 18.07 -12.29 -6.89
CA LEU A 148 18.01 -12.17 -5.43
C LEU A 148 18.25 -13.51 -4.74
N ILE A 149 19.06 -13.50 -3.69
CA ILE A 149 19.38 -14.70 -2.90
C ILE A 149 18.49 -14.76 -1.65
N ARG A 150 18.18 -13.61 -1.05
CA ARG A 150 17.32 -13.47 0.14
C ARG A 150 16.31 -12.36 -0.09
N ALA A 151 15.17 -12.45 0.60
CA ALA A 151 14.23 -11.33 0.70
C ALA A 151 14.93 -10.11 1.33
N ALA A 152 14.53 -8.92 0.91
CA ALA A 152 14.99 -7.66 1.47
C ALA A 152 13.88 -7.04 2.31
N THR A 153 14.24 -6.30 3.35
CA THR A 153 13.28 -5.59 4.20
C THR A 153 13.80 -4.20 4.46
N TYR A 154 12.92 -3.20 4.33
CA TYR A 154 13.22 -1.82 4.67
C TYR A 154 12.76 -1.51 6.11
N ALA A 155 13.66 -0.95 6.92
CA ALA A 155 13.35 -0.46 8.26
C ALA A 155 13.40 1.07 8.28
N GLY A 156 12.40 1.72 7.69
CA GLY A 156 12.20 3.16 7.79
C GLY A 156 10.76 3.47 8.14
N PHE A 157 10.57 4.55 8.91
CA PHE A 157 9.27 5.01 9.40
C PHE A 157 8.22 5.02 8.28
N GLY A 158 7.20 4.15 8.39
CA GLY A 158 6.12 4.14 7.40
C GLY A 158 5.27 2.89 7.25
N GLU A 159 5.52 1.82 8.02
CA GLU A 159 4.55 0.73 8.17
C GLU A 159 4.63 0.24 9.62
N VAL A 160 3.70 0.73 10.45
CA VAL A 160 3.46 0.10 11.75
C VAL A 160 3.03 -1.33 11.44
N PRO A 161 3.72 -2.37 11.94
CA PRO A 161 3.28 -3.74 11.77
C PRO A 161 1.81 -3.83 12.17
N ARG A 162 0.95 -4.40 11.32
CA ARG A 162 -0.45 -4.60 11.68
C ARG A 162 -0.47 -5.26 13.05
N PRO A 163 -1.08 -4.65 14.10
CA PRO A 163 -1.13 -5.28 15.39
C PRO A 163 -1.82 -6.63 15.20
N ARG A 164 -1.18 -7.71 15.65
CA ARG A 164 -1.83 -9.01 15.77
C ARG A 164 -2.88 -8.89 16.87
N LEU A 165 -4.06 -8.41 16.50
CA LEU A 165 -5.21 -8.37 17.39
C LEU A 165 -5.69 -9.81 17.58
N ARG A 166 -5.34 -10.39 18.73
CA ARG A 166 -5.95 -11.62 19.23
C ARG A 166 -7.26 -11.20 19.90
N LEU A 167 -8.38 -11.65 19.37
CA LEU A 167 -9.67 -11.52 20.04
C LEU A 167 -9.58 -12.38 21.31
N VAL A 168 -9.45 -11.74 22.47
CA VAL A 168 -9.67 -12.41 23.75
C VAL A 168 -11.17 -12.41 23.95
N THR A 169 -11.82 -13.48 23.50
CA THR A 169 -13.14 -13.81 24.02
C THR A 169 -12.92 -14.24 25.46
N ASP A 170 -13.63 -13.60 26.38
CA ASP A 170 -13.60 -13.95 27.80
C ASP A 170 -14.28 -15.31 27.99
N THR A 171 -13.54 -16.37 27.69
CA THR A 171 -13.77 -17.74 28.11
C THR A 171 -12.42 -18.38 28.32
N ALA A 172 -12.15 -18.70 29.59
CA ALA A 172 -10.95 -19.33 30.06
C ALA A 172 -10.63 -20.63 29.31
N GLU A 173 -9.43 -20.71 28.73
CA GLU A 173 -8.43 -21.75 29.01
C GLU A 173 -7.13 -21.41 28.27
N ALA A 174 -6.11 -21.00 29.03
CA ALA A 174 -4.78 -20.70 28.52
C ALA A 174 -3.93 -21.98 28.57
N ASP A 175 -3.66 -22.55 27.39
CA ASP A 175 -2.58 -23.51 27.19
C ASP A 175 -1.24 -22.74 27.24
N ILE A 176 -0.45 -23.02 28.27
CA ILE A 176 0.83 -22.39 28.56
C ILE A 176 1.94 -23.37 28.15
N SER A 177 2.07 -23.62 26.85
CA SER A 177 3.10 -24.50 26.31
C SER A 177 3.95 -23.79 25.26
N ASP A 178 4.55 -22.64 25.61
CA ASP A 178 5.77 -22.13 24.94
C ASP A 178 6.37 -20.87 25.59
N LEU A 179 6.69 -20.93 26.90
CA LEU A 179 7.44 -19.85 27.56
C LEU A 179 8.79 -20.34 28.10
N SER A 180 9.83 -19.62 27.71
CA SER A 180 11.22 -19.89 28.05
C SER A 180 11.51 -19.69 29.55
N PRO A 181 12.50 -20.38 30.13
CA PRO A 181 12.80 -20.29 31.56
C PRO A 181 13.16 -18.89 32.09
N GLU A 182 13.56 -17.95 31.24
CA GLU A 182 14.01 -16.61 31.65
C GLU A 182 12.87 -15.62 31.94
N GLU A 183 11.65 -15.87 31.45
CA GLU A 183 10.50 -14.95 31.61
C GLU A 183 9.70 -15.21 32.89
N ARG A 184 9.88 -16.38 33.52
CA ARG A 184 9.21 -16.74 34.80
C ARG A 184 9.79 -16.00 36.02
N ALA A 185 10.98 -15.42 35.92
CA ALA A 185 11.67 -14.80 37.06
C ALA A 185 11.40 -13.29 37.25
N ARG A 186 10.61 -12.65 36.38
CA ARG A 186 10.45 -11.18 36.38
C ARG A 186 9.05 -10.65 36.73
N GLY A 187 8.14 -11.52 37.18
CA GLY A 187 6.71 -11.20 37.33
C GLY A 187 6.15 -11.16 38.75
N VAL A 188 6.98 -11.23 39.79
CA VAL A 188 6.50 -11.18 41.19
C VAL A 188 7.25 -10.09 41.93
N GLU A 189 6.69 -8.88 41.93
CA GLU A 189 6.64 -7.94 43.06
C GLU A 189 6.10 -6.57 42.59
N ALA A 190 4.88 -6.23 43.03
CA ALA A 190 4.27 -4.90 43.19
C ALA A 190 2.73 -5.06 43.04
N GLY A 191 2.01 -5.30 44.12
CA GLY A 191 1.25 -4.24 44.81
C GLY A 191 -0.15 -4.10 44.19
N SER A 192 -1.19 -4.80 44.64
CA SER A 192 -1.98 -4.50 45.85
C SER A 192 -2.34 -3.02 46.01
N ALA A 193 -3.53 -2.64 45.53
CA ALA A 193 -4.44 -1.62 46.09
C ALA A 193 -5.72 -1.65 45.22
N GLY A 194 -6.85 -2.12 45.77
CA GLY A 194 -8.01 -1.27 46.09
C GLY A 194 -8.86 -1.01 44.85
N GLY A 195 -10.01 -1.67 44.65
CA GLY A 195 -11.30 -1.28 45.26
C GLY A 195 -11.80 0.02 44.62
N GLU A 196 -12.99 0.17 44.03
CA GLU A 196 -14.28 -0.51 44.11
C GLU A 196 -15.07 -0.14 42.84
N ALA A 197 -15.85 -1.08 42.29
CA ALA A 197 -16.87 -0.80 41.27
C ALA A 197 -18.01 -1.81 41.42
N GLU A 198 -19.12 -1.36 42.00
CA GLU A 198 -20.45 -1.99 41.93
C GLU A 198 -21.36 -0.93 41.29
N GLY A 199 -22.22 -1.21 40.30
CA GLY A 199 -22.94 -2.43 40.02
C GLY A 199 -24.43 -2.09 40.05
N TRP A 200 -25.02 -1.80 38.89
CA TRP A 200 -26.47 -1.67 38.70
C TRP A 200 -27.01 -2.96 38.06
N ALA A 201 -28.29 -3.23 38.33
CA ALA A 201 -29.16 -4.33 37.89
C ALA A 201 -29.21 -5.52 38.89
N ASP A 202 -30.35 -6.14 39.22
CA ASP A 202 -31.65 -6.25 38.57
C ASP A 202 -32.73 -6.73 39.58
N GLY A 203 -34.01 -6.49 39.27
CA GLY A 203 -35.05 -7.53 39.30
C GLY A 203 -35.68 -8.02 40.62
N SER A 204 -36.90 -7.51 40.89
CA SER A 204 -38.15 -8.29 41.06
C SER A 204 -38.17 -9.59 41.93
N ALA A 205 -39.01 -9.61 42.99
CA ALA A 205 -40.26 -10.41 43.07
C ALA A 205 -40.74 -10.73 44.52
N ALA A 206 -42.05 -10.53 44.74
CA ALA A 206 -43.03 -11.37 45.44
C ALA A 206 -43.09 -11.55 46.99
N ALA A 207 -44.35 -11.76 47.42
CA ALA A 207 -44.92 -12.34 48.66
C ALA A 207 -44.93 -11.44 49.93
N GLU A 208 -46.08 -10.95 50.40
CA GLU A 208 -47.23 -11.61 51.08
C GLU A 208 -47.03 -11.87 52.60
N SER A 209 -47.92 -11.25 53.39
CA SER A 209 -48.41 -11.60 54.76
C SER A 209 -47.36 -11.66 55.89
N ASP A 210 -47.64 -11.39 57.17
CA ASP A 210 -48.90 -11.36 57.90
C ASP A 210 -48.69 -10.62 59.25
N TRP A 211 -49.81 -10.17 59.79
CA TRP A 211 -50.16 -10.20 61.22
C TRP A 211 -49.74 -9.12 62.25
N SER A 212 -50.80 -8.52 62.81
CA SER A 212 -51.03 -8.03 64.19
C SER A 212 -50.10 -6.97 64.77
N GLY A 213 -50.55 -5.92 65.46
CA GLY A 213 -51.78 -5.66 66.18
C GLY A 213 -51.38 -4.94 67.47
N SER A 214 -52.02 -3.82 67.78
CA SER A 214 -52.28 -3.27 69.13
C SER A 214 -52.54 -1.76 69.02
N GLY A 215 -53.72 -1.34 69.48
CA GLY A 215 -53.96 0.04 69.91
C GLY A 215 -53.16 0.36 71.19
N PRO A 216 -53.28 1.58 71.73
CA PRO A 216 -54.53 1.89 72.41
C PRO A 216 -55.01 3.36 72.28
N ASP A 217 -56.18 3.53 72.89
CA ASP A 217 -57.05 4.69 73.06
C ASP A 217 -56.41 6.05 73.39
N GLY A 218 -57.13 7.10 72.98
CA GLY A 218 -56.96 8.46 73.47
C GLY A 218 -57.97 9.43 72.82
N PRO A 219 -59.03 9.87 73.53
CA PRO A 219 -60.15 10.61 72.95
C PRO A 219 -59.97 12.13 73.04
N GLY A 220 -60.55 12.85 72.07
CA GLY A 220 -60.68 14.31 72.07
C GLY A 220 -60.87 14.79 70.63
N GLY A 221 -62.07 15.12 70.17
CA GLY A 221 -62.91 16.14 70.75
C GLY A 221 -62.55 17.50 70.13
N ALA A 222 -62.91 17.71 68.86
CA ALA A 222 -63.09 19.04 68.29
C ALA A 222 -63.91 18.94 66.99
N SER A 223 -65.20 19.17 67.14
CA SER A 223 -66.11 19.63 66.11
C SER A 223 -65.53 20.84 65.35
N ALA A 224 -65.37 20.74 64.03
CA ALA A 224 -65.42 21.89 63.14
C ALA A 224 -65.54 21.44 61.66
N GLY A 225 -66.62 21.87 61.01
CA GLY A 225 -66.60 22.14 59.57
C GLY A 225 -67.01 21.01 58.63
N VAL A 226 -68.31 20.69 58.60
CA VAL A 226 -68.95 20.32 57.33
C VAL A 226 -69.03 21.59 56.47
N ALA A 227 -67.88 21.98 55.92
CA ALA A 227 -67.71 23.06 54.96
C ALA A 227 -66.38 22.85 54.23
N GLY A 228 -66.29 21.81 53.39
CA GLY A 228 -65.00 21.52 52.73
C GLY A 228 -65.01 20.54 51.56
N ALA A 229 -66.11 19.82 51.30
CA ALA A 229 -66.17 18.88 50.17
C ALA A 229 -65.94 19.59 48.81
N GLY A 230 -66.54 20.77 48.61
CA GLY A 230 -66.27 21.61 47.42
C GLY A 230 -64.89 22.27 47.40
N GLY A 231 -64.24 22.46 48.56
CA GLY A 231 -62.89 23.01 48.66
C GLY A 231 -61.80 21.98 48.28
N ALA A 232 -61.99 20.72 48.67
CA ALA A 232 -61.10 19.61 48.33
C ALA A 232 -61.20 19.23 46.84
N GLU A 233 -62.40 19.28 46.26
CA GLU A 233 -62.63 19.03 44.84
C GLU A 233 -62.02 20.15 43.96
N GLY A 234 -62.24 21.42 44.33
CA GLY A 234 -61.59 22.55 43.67
C GLY A 234 -60.05 22.55 43.82
N ALA A 235 -59.51 22.05 44.93
CA ALA A 235 -58.07 21.90 45.10
C ALA A 235 -57.49 20.79 44.20
N ARG A 236 -58.20 19.67 44.03
CA ARG A 236 -57.81 18.58 43.12
C ARG A 236 -57.84 19.01 41.66
N GLU A 237 -58.84 19.80 41.26
CA GLU A 237 -58.99 20.32 39.90
C GLU A 237 -57.89 21.35 39.57
N ARG A 238 -57.57 22.27 40.49
CA ARG A 238 -56.43 23.18 40.37
C ARG A 238 -55.09 22.44 40.27
N ALA A 239 -54.91 21.37 41.05
CA ALA A 239 -53.71 20.54 40.98
C ALA A 239 -53.60 19.78 39.65
N ALA A 240 -54.72 19.30 39.10
CA ALA A 240 -54.76 18.67 37.77
C ALA A 240 -54.47 19.69 36.65
N ALA A 241 -55.01 20.91 36.74
CA ALA A 241 -54.70 21.99 35.80
C ALA A 241 -53.21 22.39 35.86
N GLN A 242 -52.62 22.52 37.05
CA GLN A 242 -51.18 22.77 37.22
C GLN A 242 -50.32 21.64 36.65
N ARG A 243 -50.70 20.37 36.82
CA ARG A 243 -50.00 19.23 36.21
C ARG A 243 -50.02 19.31 34.68
N ARG A 244 -51.20 19.54 34.08
CA ARG A 244 -51.33 19.72 32.62
C ARG A 244 -50.50 20.90 32.10
N GLN A 245 -50.46 22.01 32.84
CA GLN A 245 -49.64 23.16 32.48
C GLN A 245 -48.14 22.85 32.53
N ARG A 246 -47.68 22.17 33.58
CA ARG A 246 -46.27 21.72 33.70
C ARG A 246 -45.89 20.73 32.60
N GLU A 247 -46.76 19.77 32.29
CA GLU A 247 -46.55 18.83 31.19
C GLU A 247 -46.48 19.55 29.83
N ALA A 248 -47.35 20.54 29.59
CA ALA A 248 -47.32 21.34 28.37
C ALA A 248 -46.04 22.18 28.27
N GLU A 249 -45.59 22.78 29.37
CA GLU A 249 -44.30 23.50 29.43
C GLU A 249 -43.11 22.57 29.22
N GLN A 250 -43.12 21.37 29.81
CA GLN A 250 -42.10 20.36 29.58
C GLN A 250 -42.05 19.92 28.12
N ARG A 251 -43.19 19.63 27.48
CA ARG A 251 -43.27 19.30 26.06
C ARG A 251 -42.76 20.44 25.19
N ARG A 252 -43.09 21.70 25.50
CA ARG A 252 -42.57 22.88 24.78
C ARG A 252 -41.05 22.96 24.89
N ARG A 253 -40.49 22.81 26.10
CA ARG A 253 -39.03 22.80 26.32
C ARG A 253 -38.35 21.65 25.59
N GLU A 254 -38.97 20.48 25.53
CA GLU A 254 -38.45 19.33 24.79
C GLU A 254 -38.44 19.59 23.28
N LEU A 255 -39.53 20.12 22.72
CA LEU A 255 -39.61 20.50 21.31
C LEU A 255 -38.60 21.61 20.96
N GLU A 256 -38.42 22.61 21.82
CA GLU A 256 -37.41 23.65 21.63
C GLU A 256 -35.99 23.08 21.67
N ARG A 257 -35.70 22.11 22.54
CA ARG A 257 -34.40 21.41 22.57
C ARG A 257 -34.18 20.62 21.28
N LYS A 258 -35.16 19.81 20.85
CA LYS A 258 -35.11 19.05 19.59
C LYS A 258 -34.94 19.97 18.39
N ARG A 259 -35.65 21.10 18.35
CA ARG A 259 -35.49 22.10 17.28
C ARG A 259 -34.07 22.68 17.25
N ARG A 260 -33.51 23.07 18.39
CA ARG A 260 -32.14 23.59 18.48
C ARG A 260 -31.09 22.55 18.07
N GLU A 261 -31.34 21.28 18.40
CA GLU A 261 -30.49 20.17 17.98
C GLU A 261 -30.51 20.01 16.45
N LEU A 262 -31.68 19.94 15.84
CA LEU A 262 -31.82 19.89 14.38
C LEU A 262 -31.24 21.13 13.68
N GLU A 263 -31.41 22.33 14.23
CA GLU A 263 -30.80 23.55 13.69
C GLU A 263 -29.26 23.48 13.72
N ARG A 264 -28.67 22.90 14.77
CA ARG A 264 -27.22 22.67 14.85
C ARG A 264 -26.76 21.62 13.84
N GLU A 265 -27.47 20.50 13.75
CA GLU A 265 -27.18 19.45 12.76
C GLU A 265 -27.24 20.00 11.33
N MET A 266 -28.29 20.77 11.00
CA MET A 266 -28.41 21.42 9.70
C MET A 266 -27.26 22.40 9.44
N ALA A 267 -26.87 23.20 10.43
CA ALA A 267 -25.72 24.08 10.29
C ALA A 267 -24.41 23.31 10.04
N THR A 268 -24.22 22.17 10.71
CA THR A 268 -23.05 21.30 10.47
C THR A 268 -23.08 20.66 9.09
N ALA A 269 -24.25 20.22 8.62
CA ALA A 269 -24.44 19.64 7.30
C ALA A 269 -24.15 20.66 6.19
N LEU A 270 -24.71 21.87 6.27
CA LEU A 270 -24.43 22.96 5.32
C LEU A 270 -22.96 23.42 5.32
N ALA A 271 -22.27 23.29 6.45
CA ALA A 271 -20.83 23.55 6.51
C ALA A 271 -20.02 22.42 5.88
N ALA A 272 -20.46 21.17 6.01
CA ALA A 272 -19.84 20.02 5.35
C ALA A 272 -20.06 20.06 3.83
N GLU A 273 -21.28 20.37 3.38
CA GLU A 273 -21.63 20.57 1.96
C GLU A 273 -20.73 21.63 1.31
N ARG A 274 -20.66 22.85 1.88
CA ARG A 274 -19.78 23.91 1.35
C ARG A 274 -18.30 23.52 1.29
N ARG A 275 -17.83 22.69 2.22
CA ARG A 275 -16.45 22.18 2.19
C ARG A 275 -16.26 21.16 1.07
N ALA A 276 -17.24 20.28 0.87
CA ALA A 276 -17.24 19.31 -0.21
C ALA A 276 -17.26 20.01 -1.58
N ASP A 277 -18.12 21.03 -1.76
CA ASP A 277 -18.16 21.82 -3.00
C ASP A 277 -16.84 22.53 -3.26
N ALA A 278 -16.24 23.15 -2.24
CA ALA A 278 -14.94 23.80 -2.39
C ALA A 278 -13.80 22.80 -2.68
N GLN A 279 -13.91 21.56 -2.21
CA GLN A 279 -12.97 20.49 -2.56
C GLN A 279 -13.18 20.03 -4.00
N LEU A 280 -14.42 19.90 -4.45
CA LEU A 280 -14.76 19.53 -5.82
C LEU A 280 -14.23 20.57 -6.81
N GLU A 281 -14.51 21.85 -6.60
CA GLU A 281 -14.01 22.94 -7.45
C GLU A 281 -12.49 22.93 -7.58
N ARG A 282 -11.76 22.72 -6.47
CA ARG A 282 -10.30 22.60 -6.50
C ARG A 282 -9.82 21.38 -7.28
N ALA A 283 -10.50 20.25 -7.12
CA ALA A 283 -10.18 19.03 -7.86
C ALA A 283 -10.40 19.23 -9.36
N GLU A 284 -11.50 19.87 -9.75
CA GLU A 284 -11.77 20.19 -11.16
C GLU A 284 -10.76 21.18 -11.75
N THR A 285 -10.33 22.21 -11.00
CA THR A 285 -9.25 23.09 -11.47
C THR A 285 -7.94 22.33 -11.64
N ALA A 286 -7.57 21.49 -10.68
CA ALA A 286 -6.36 20.68 -10.76
C ALA A 286 -6.40 19.69 -11.95
N GLU A 287 -7.57 19.10 -12.23
CA GLU A 287 -7.78 18.24 -13.41
C GLU A 287 -7.57 19.01 -14.71
N ARG A 288 -8.14 20.21 -14.83
CA ARG A 288 -7.95 21.08 -16.02
C ARG A 288 -6.49 21.48 -16.21
N ASP A 289 -5.82 21.90 -15.13
CA ASP A 289 -4.41 22.29 -15.17
C ASP A 289 -3.51 21.10 -15.56
N ALA A 290 -3.80 19.90 -15.04
CA ALA A 290 -3.09 18.69 -15.43
C ALA A 290 -3.34 18.33 -16.90
N GLY A 291 -4.57 18.53 -17.40
CA GLY A 291 -4.91 18.36 -18.81
C GLY A 291 -4.09 19.27 -19.72
N HIS A 292 -3.97 20.55 -19.37
CA HIS A 292 -3.14 21.50 -20.12
C HIS A 292 -1.65 21.14 -20.10
N LEU A 293 -1.13 20.65 -18.98
CA LEU A 293 0.26 20.17 -18.91
C LEU A 293 0.50 18.99 -19.86
N VAL A 294 -0.45 18.07 -19.99
CA VAL A 294 -0.36 16.95 -20.94
C VAL A 294 -0.33 17.47 -22.38
N GLU A 295 -1.21 18.41 -22.72
CA GLU A 295 -1.24 19.03 -24.06
C GLU A 295 0.09 19.74 -24.41
N ASP A 296 0.68 20.45 -23.45
CA ASP A 296 1.99 21.10 -23.61
C ASP A 296 3.12 20.08 -23.84
N LEU A 297 3.14 19.01 -23.06
CA LEU A 297 4.14 17.93 -23.20
C LEU A 297 4.02 17.21 -24.54
N ASP A 298 2.80 16.97 -25.02
CA ASP A 298 2.55 16.37 -26.33
C ASP A 298 3.05 17.29 -27.47
N ALA A 299 2.86 18.60 -27.32
CA ALA A 299 3.38 19.58 -28.27
C ALA A 299 4.93 19.61 -28.30
N GLU A 300 5.58 19.53 -27.14
CA GLU A 300 7.03 19.42 -27.03
C GLU A 300 7.55 18.12 -27.65
N LEU A 301 6.89 16.99 -27.39
CA LEU A 301 7.25 15.70 -27.97
C LEU A 301 7.18 15.74 -29.50
N ALA A 302 6.09 16.28 -30.05
CA ALA A 302 5.93 16.43 -31.50
C ALA A 302 7.04 17.29 -32.12
N GLU A 303 7.51 18.33 -31.43
CA GLU A 303 8.65 19.15 -31.87
C GLU A 303 9.97 18.37 -31.83
N LEU A 304 10.20 17.60 -30.77
CA LEU A 304 11.40 16.76 -30.66
C LEU A 304 11.43 15.67 -31.74
N GLU A 305 10.29 15.08 -32.08
CA GLU A 305 10.17 14.11 -33.16
C GLU A 305 10.46 14.73 -34.54
N ARG A 306 9.98 15.95 -34.79
CA ARG A 306 10.33 16.72 -36.00
C ARG A 306 11.84 16.93 -36.09
N ARG A 307 12.46 17.45 -35.02
CA ARG A 307 13.92 17.67 -34.96
C ARG A 307 14.71 16.37 -35.15
N ARG A 308 14.27 15.28 -34.55
CA ARG A 308 14.88 13.96 -34.73
C ARG A 308 14.84 13.53 -36.19
N THR A 309 13.70 13.70 -36.86
CA THR A 309 13.54 13.34 -38.27
C THR A 309 14.47 14.16 -39.16
N GLU A 310 14.58 15.46 -38.92
CA GLU A 310 15.50 16.34 -39.62
C GLU A 310 16.97 15.94 -39.41
N ALA A 311 17.35 15.65 -38.17
CA ALA A 311 18.70 15.20 -37.83
C ALA A 311 19.06 13.86 -38.50
N VAL A 312 18.12 12.91 -38.53
CA VAL A 312 18.30 11.61 -39.22
C VAL A 312 18.49 11.84 -40.72
N ALA A 313 17.67 12.70 -41.34
CA ALA A 313 17.81 13.05 -42.75
C ALA A 313 19.15 13.72 -43.04
N ASP A 314 19.63 14.60 -42.14
CA ASP A 314 20.93 15.24 -42.30
C ASP A 314 22.10 14.26 -42.23
N VAL A 315 22.07 13.33 -41.26
CA VAL A 315 23.06 12.26 -41.17
C VAL A 315 23.05 11.40 -42.44
N ALA A 316 21.88 11.09 -43.00
CA ALA A 316 21.77 10.33 -44.24
C ALA A 316 22.38 11.10 -45.42
N ARG A 317 22.10 12.41 -45.55
CA ARG A 317 22.71 13.29 -46.57
C ARG A 317 24.24 13.31 -46.46
N ARG A 318 24.78 13.50 -45.25
CA ARG A 318 26.24 13.52 -45.01
C ARG A 318 26.89 12.17 -45.34
N LYS A 319 26.25 11.05 -44.99
CA LYS A 319 26.73 9.71 -45.36
C LYS A 319 26.77 9.51 -46.87
N LEU A 320 25.76 9.99 -47.59
CA LEU A 320 25.73 9.92 -49.05
C LEU A 320 26.85 10.79 -49.66
N ALA A 321 26.99 12.04 -49.21
CA ALA A 321 28.05 12.95 -49.66
C ALA A 321 29.44 12.34 -49.44
N ARG A 322 29.70 11.73 -48.27
CA ARG A 322 30.95 11.01 -47.99
C ARG A 322 31.20 9.88 -49.00
N ARG A 323 30.20 9.04 -49.26
CA ARG A 323 30.33 7.93 -50.23
C ARG A 323 30.62 8.42 -51.64
N THR A 324 30.01 9.53 -52.05
CA THR A 324 30.28 10.16 -53.34
C THR A 324 31.72 10.65 -53.41
N ALA A 325 32.18 11.39 -52.39
CA ALA A 325 33.57 11.86 -52.31
C ALA A 325 34.59 10.71 -52.28
N GLU A 326 34.31 9.61 -51.58
CA GLU A 326 35.14 8.40 -51.59
C GLU A 326 35.28 7.80 -52.99
N ARG A 327 34.18 7.74 -53.76
CA ARG A 327 34.19 7.24 -55.14
C ARG A 327 34.99 8.16 -56.07
N GLU A 328 34.81 9.47 -55.95
CA GLU A 328 35.55 10.46 -56.73
C GLU A 328 37.05 10.39 -56.42
N SER A 329 37.42 10.30 -55.13
CA SER A 329 38.80 10.12 -54.70
C SER A 329 39.41 8.84 -55.27
N ALA A 330 38.69 7.71 -55.22
CA ALA A 330 39.15 6.45 -55.80
C ALA A 330 39.33 6.53 -57.32
N ALA A 331 38.42 7.20 -58.03
CA ALA A 331 38.52 7.42 -59.47
C ALA A 331 39.70 8.34 -59.83
N ALA A 332 39.98 9.37 -59.03
CA ALA A 332 41.15 10.23 -59.20
C ALA A 332 42.46 9.46 -58.99
N ARG A 333 42.55 8.64 -57.92
CA ARG A 333 43.73 7.79 -57.66
C ARG A 333 44.02 6.82 -58.81
N ARG A 334 42.97 6.20 -59.37
CA ARG A 334 43.11 5.32 -60.55
C ARG A 334 43.71 6.08 -61.73
N ARG A 335 43.15 7.25 -62.08
CA ARG A 335 43.67 8.09 -63.17
C ARG A 335 45.13 8.50 -62.96
N VAL A 336 45.52 8.85 -61.74
CA VAL A 336 46.93 9.13 -61.41
C VAL A 336 47.80 7.91 -61.65
N GLY A 337 47.37 6.73 -61.22
CA GLY A 337 48.08 5.46 -61.49
C GLY A 337 48.22 5.17 -62.98
N ASP A 338 47.16 5.35 -63.76
CA ASP A 338 47.16 5.13 -65.21
C ASP A 338 48.13 6.08 -65.94
N VAL A 339 48.15 7.37 -65.54
CA VAL A 339 49.07 8.36 -66.10
C VAL A 339 50.51 8.08 -65.70
N GLN A 340 50.77 7.67 -64.45
CA GLN A 340 52.12 7.31 -64.01
C GLN A 340 52.66 6.11 -64.80
N ALA A 341 51.87 5.07 -64.99
CA ALA A 341 52.26 3.91 -65.79
C ALA A 341 52.60 4.31 -67.24
N ALA A 342 51.79 5.18 -67.86
CA ALA A 342 52.07 5.68 -69.20
C ALA A 342 53.35 6.53 -69.29
N LEU A 343 53.70 7.27 -68.23
CA LEU A 343 54.96 8.00 -68.16
C LEU A 343 56.16 7.06 -68.02
N ASP A 344 56.04 6.02 -67.18
CA ASP A 344 57.09 5.03 -66.97
C ASP A 344 57.38 4.26 -68.27
N ASP A 345 56.36 3.94 -69.08
CA ASP A 345 56.51 3.30 -70.39
C ASP A 345 57.25 4.17 -71.44
N LEU A 346 57.25 5.50 -71.27
CA LEU A 346 57.91 6.46 -72.16
C LEU A 346 59.35 6.79 -71.72
N ALA A 347 59.79 6.34 -70.55
CA ALA A 347 61.14 6.58 -70.07
C ALA A 347 62.14 5.70 -70.88
N PRO A 348 63.15 6.28 -71.55
CA PRO A 348 64.13 5.50 -72.29
C PRO A 348 64.99 4.67 -71.32
N SER A 349 65.30 3.44 -71.74
CA SER A 349 66.06 2.42 -71.01
C SER A 349 67.47 2.84 -70.64
#